data_AF-A0A5C9E2D0-F1
#
_entry.id   AF-A0A5C9E2D0-F1
#
_cell.length_a   1.000
_cell.length_b   1.000
_cell.length_c   1.000
_cell.angle_alpha   90.00
_cell.angle_beta   90.00
_cell.angle_gamma   90.00
#
_symmetry.space_group_name_H-M   'P 1'
#
loop_
_entity.id
_entity.type
_entity.pdbx_description
1 polymer ?
#
loop_
_entity_poly.entity_id
_entity_poly.type
_entity_poly.pdbx_seq_one_letter_code
_entity_poly.pdbx_strand_id
1 'polypeptide(L)' 'MSKSEISYFDWELSYDRNEQKKDVETIKKEEKKTSLGFSKKEFREYLKAWEEKNLK' A
#
# COMPACT_ATOMS: atom_id res chain seq x y z
N MET A 1 -23.36 -31.94 -25.61
CA MET A 1 -22.86 -30.81 -24.79
C MET A 1 -21.76 -31.35 -23.88
N SER A 2 -20.51 -31.40 -24.34
CA SER A 2 -19.39 -31.88 -23.53
C SER A 2 -19.00 -30.78 -22.56
N LYS A 3 -18.98 -31.09 -21.26
CA LYS A 3 -18.39 -30.22 -20.25
C LYS A 3 -16.89 -30.16 -20.53
N SER A 4 -16.40 -29.03 -20.99
CA SER A 4 -14.96 -28.77 -21.09
C SER A 4 -14.41 -28.71 -19.66
N GLU A 5 -13.68 -29.75 -19.26
CA GLU A 5 -12.87 -29.72 -18.05
C GLU A 5 -11.78 -28.67 -18.29
N ILE A 6 -11.88 -27.55 -17.56
CA ILE A 6 -10.85 -26.52 -17.59
C ILE A 6 -9.59 -27.14 -17.01
N SER A 7 -8.56 -27.31 -17.85
CA SER A 7 -7.26 -27.79 -17.43
C SER A 7 -6.69 -26.83 -16.38
N TYR A 8 -6.10 -27.37 -15.31
CA TYR A 8 -5.44 -26.57 -14.28
C TYR A 8 -4.41 -25.59 -14.87
N PHE A 9 -3.74 -26.00 -15.96
CA PHE A 9 -2.80 -25.16 -16.70
C PHE A 9 -3.48 -23.98 -17.42
N ASP A 10 -4.67 -24.19 -18.00
CA ASP A 10 -5.47 -23.12 -18.61
C ASP A 10 -6.01 -22.13 -17.57
N TRP A 11 -6.30 -22.63 -16.35
CA TRP A 11 -6.70 -21.79 -15.23
C TRP A 11 -5.54 -20.89 -14.76
N GLU A 12 -4.33 -21.44 -14.61
CA GLU A 12 -3.13 -20.68 -14.25
C GLU A 12 -2.80 -19.58 -15.27
N LEU A 13 -2.84 -19.91 -16.57
CA LEU A 13 -2.60 -18.93 -17.65
C LEU A 13 -3.62 -17.79 -17.67
N SER A 14 -4.87 -18.09 -17.29
CA SER A 14 -5.94 -17.09 -17.19
C SER A 14 -5.82 -16.24 -15.92
N TYR A 15 -5.23 -16.79 -14.86
CA TYR A 15 -5.01 -16.10 -13.59
C TYR A 15 -3.96 -14.99 -13.74
N ASP A 16 -2.84 -15.29 -14.40
CA ASP A 16 -1.74 -14.33 -14.63
C ASP A 16 -2.17 -13.11 -15.46
N ARG A 17 -3.14 -13.27 -16.37
CA ARG A 17 -3.66 -12.17 -17.20
C ARG A 17 -4.69 -11.29 -16.48
N ASN A 18 -5.34 -11.78 -15.43
CA ASN A 18 -6.42 -11.08 -14.74
C ASN A 18 -5.96 -10.23 -13.55
N GLU A 19 -4.74 -10.38 -13.05
CA GLU A 19 -4.24 -9.55 -11.94
C GLU A 19 -3.82 -8.14 -12.36
N GLN A 20 -3.61 -7.87 -13.66
CA GLN A 20 -3.15 -6.55 -14.11
C GLN A 20 -4.24 -5.48 -14.28
N LYS A 21 -5.52 -5.81 -14.05
CA LYS A 21 -6.63 -4.84 -14.17
C LYS A 21 -7.62 -4.95 -13.01
N LYS A 22 -7.16 -4.58 -11.81
CA LYS A 22 -8.03 -3.99 -10.79
C LYS A 22 -7.55 -2.59 -10.50
N ASP A 23 -8.12 -1.70 -11.29
CA ASP A 23 -8.14 -0.25 -11.14
C ASP A 23 -8.38 0.17 -9.68
N VAL A 24 -7.56 1.10 -9.18
CA VAL A 24 -7.97 2.50 -8.98
C VAL A 24 -9.25 2.60 -8.15
N GLU A 25 -9.12 2.48 -6.82
CA GLU A 25 -10.05 3.13 -5.90
C GLU A 25 -9.33 3.48 -4.58
N THR A 26 -8.85 4.72 -4.51
CA THR A 26 -9.28 5.68 -3.48
C THR A 26 -9.34 5.26 -2.00
N ILE A 27 -8.58 4.28 -1.54
CA ILE A 27 -8.28 4.18 -0.10
C ILE A 27 -7.22 5.24 0.14
N LYS A 28 -7.68 6.40 0.60
CA LYS A 28 -6.88 7.40 1.31
C LYS A 28 -5.73 6.67 1.98
N LYS A 29 -4.48 6.99 1.64
CA LYS A 29 -3.37 6.71 2.54
C LYS A 29 -3.73 7.42 3.83
N GLU A 30 -4.49 6.76 4.70
CA GLU A 30 -4.59 7.12 6.09
C GLU A 30 -3.15 7.14 6.53
N GLU A 31 -2.63 8.35 6.72
CA GLU A 31 -1.29 8.55 7.19
C GLU A 31 -1.18 7.69 8.44
N LYS A 32 -0.39 6.60 8.36
CA LYS A 32 -0.22 5.68 9.46
C LYS A 32 0.32 6.49 10.63
N LYS A 33 -0.58 6.88 11.53
CA LYS A 33 -0.22 7.53 12.79
C LYS A 33 0.66 6.53 13.53
N THR A 34 1.80 7.02 14.00
CA THR A 34 2.69 6.22 14.85
C THR A 34 1.97 5.87 16.15
N SER A 35 2.50 4.95 16.96
CA SER A 35 1.93 4.60 18.28
C SER A 35 1.75 5.81 19.21
N LEU A 36 2.49 6.88 18.95
CA LEU A 36 2.44 8.16 19.65
C LEU A 36 1.38 9.12 19.10
N GLY A 37 0.58 8.70 18.11
CA GLY A 37 -0.48 9.52 17.51
C GLY A 37 0.00 10.54 16.47
N PHE A 38 1.31 10.70 16.29
CA PHE A 38 1.89 11.64 15.32
C PHE A 38 2.03 11.04 13.93
N SER A 39 1.86 11.89 12.93
CA SER A 39 2.32 11.60 11.58
C SER A 39 3.85 11.57 11.52
N LYS A 40 4.42 10.86 10.56
CA LYS A 40 5.89 10.87 10.33
C LYS A 40 6.43 12.27 10.02
N LYS A 41 5.59 13.16 9.48
CA LYS A 41 5.96 14.51 9.10
C LYS A 41 6.10 15.40 10.35
N GLU A 42 5.10 15.39 11.22
CA GLU A 42 5.12 16.13 12.50
C GLU A 42 6.32 15.73 13.35
N PHE A 43 6.65 14.43 13.41
CA PHE A 43 7.79 13.96 14.16
C PHE A 43 9.13 14.52 13.64
N ARG A 44 9.30 14.61 12.31
CA ARG A 44 10.50 15.19 11.69
C ARG A 44 10.61 16.69 11.95
N GLU A 45 9.49 17.40 11.88
CA GLU A 45 9.44 18.83 12.17
C GLU A 45 9.80 19.10 13.64
N TYR A 46 9.29 18.28 14.56
CA TYR A 46 9.66 18.35 15.98
C TYR A 46 11.16 18.13 16.19
N LEU A 47 11.74 17.09 15.59
CA LEU A 47 13.17 16.81 15.70
C LEU A 47 14.02 17.98 15.19
N LYS A 48 13.63 18.56 14.05
CA LYS A 48 14.35 19.69 13.47
C LYS A 48 14.29 20.93 14.37
N ALA A 49 13.11 21.25 14.91
CA ALA A 49 12.94 22.37 15.83
C ALA A 49 13.70 22.16 17.15
N TRP A 50 13.76 20.92 17.63
CA TRP A 50 14.55 20.57 18.81
C TRP A 50 16.06 20.71 18.55
N GLU A 51 16.53 20.26 17.40
CA GLU A 51 17.93 20.40 16.98
C GLU A 51 18.33 21.88 16.87
N GLU A 52 17.53 22.70 16.20
CA GLU A 52 17.78 24.15 16.07
C GLU A 52 17.83 24.88 17.41
N LYS A 53 17.12 24.40 18.44
CA LYS A 53 17.05 25.03 19.76
C LYS A 53 18.17 24.60 20.72
N ASN A 54 18.69 23.37 20.57
CA ASN A 54 19.60 22.78 21.55
C ASN A 54 21.03 22.59 21.03
N LEU A 55 21.22 22.49 19.71
CA LEU A 55 22.52 22.23 19.09
C LEU A 55 23.11 23.47 18.40
N LYS A 56 22.34 24.56 18.27
CA LYS A 56 22.75 25.80 17.61
C LYS A 56 22.56 27.00 18.54
#